data_AF-A0A8T7J176-F1
#
_entry.id   AF-A0A8T7J176-F1
#
_cell.length_a   1.000
_cell.length_b   1.000
_cell.length_c   1.000
_cell.angle_alpha   90.00
_cell.angle_beta   90.00
_cell.angle_gamma   90.00
#
_symmetry.space_group_name_H-M   'P 1'
#
loop_
_entity.id
_entity.type
_entity.pdbx_description
1 polymer ?
#
loop_
_entity_poly.entity_id
_entity_poly.type
_entity_poly.pdbx_seq_one_letter_code
_entity_poly.pdbx_strand_id
1 'polypeptide(L)'
;MTIIRQQDFIESIADALQYISYYHPLDYIQAVEKAYNKEENPAAKDAMAQILINSRMSAEGHRPICQDTGIVTCFVKIGMDVKWDKTDLTVQQMVDEGTRQAYLNPDNPLRASIVADPAGARKNTKDNTPSVVHIDMVAGNEVEVMIAAKGGGSENKSKMAMLNPSDDIVEWVKKTVPTMGAGWCPPGMLGIGIGGTAEKAAVMAKESLMDPVDIQELIDRGPETADEKLRVDLINAVNDLGIGAQGLGGVTTVVDIKIKSCPTHAASKPVVMIPNCAATRHVHFHLDGSGPAELTPPKVEDWPEVTWELGDNVRRVNIDDFSKEDISDWKAGETVLLSGKILTGRDAAHKRIQEMLNNGEGLPEGVDFTNRFIYYVGPVDAVGDEVVGPAGPTTATRMDKFTDMMLEQTGLIGMIGKSERGPATVDSIAKHKAVYLMAVGGAAYLVSKAIKKSRVVAFGDLGMEAIYEFEVEDMPVSVAVDSSGNNVHETGPAIWRGKIEEAKSK
;
A
#
# COMPACT_ATOMS: atom_id res chain seq x y z
N MET A 1 32.57 -9.48 24.49
CA MET A 1 32.38 -8.08 24.06
C MET A 1 32.44 -8.07 22.56
N THR A 2 31.28 -7.87 21.95
CA THR A 2 31.13 -7.85 20.50
C THR A 2 31.42 -6.45 19.99
N ILE A 3 32.17 -6.33 18.90
CA ILE A 3 32.41 -5.06 18.23
C ILE A 3 31.65 -5.11 16.90
N ILE A 4 30.65 -4.25 16.74
CA ILE A 4 29.95 -4.06 15.47
C ILE A 4 30.63 -2.91 14.73
N ARG A 5 31.00 -3.14 13.46
CA ARG A 5 31.54 -2.07 12.64
C ARG A 5 30.42 -1.16 12.17
N GLN A 6 30.64 0.15 12.24
CA GLN A 6 29.72 1.16 11.71
C GLN A 6 29.36 0.88 10.25
N GLN A 7 30.34 0.46 9.43
CA GLN A 7 30.14 0.15 8.02
C GLN A 7 29.24 -1.08 7.83
N ASP A 8 29.52 -2.18 8.54
CA ASP A 8 28.73 -3.42 8.45
C ASP A 8 27.26 -3.17 8.80
N PHE A 9 26.98 -2.32 9.81
CA PHE A 9 25.61 -1.94 10.16
C PHE A 9 24.93 -1.10 9.07
N ILE A 10 25.63 -0.11 8.51
CA ILE A 10 25.10 0.74 7.42
C ILE A 10 24.78 -0.10 6.17
N GLU A 11 25.70 -0.98 5.78
CA GLU A 11 25.54 -1.90 4.64
C GLU A 11 24.34 -2.82 4.86
N SER A 12 24.21 -3.40 6.06
CA SER A 12 23.08 -4.27 6.41
C SER A 12 21.73 -3.55 6.31
N ILE A 13 21.66 -2.27 6.69
CA ILE A 13 20.45 -1.45 6.53
C ILE A 13 20.15 -1.21 5.05
N ALA A 14 21.17 -0.87 4.25
CA ALA A 14 21.01 -0.61 2.82
C ALA A 14 20.53 -1.87 2.07
N ASP A 15 21.18 -3.00 2.32
CA ASP A 15 20.86 -4.29 1.73
C ASP A 15 19.48 -4.77 2.16
N ALA A 16 19.10 -4.59 3.43
CA ALA A 16 17.76 -4.91 3.92
C ALA A 16 16.66 -4.11 3.23
N LEU A 17 16.87 -2.82 2.99
CA LEU A 17 15.89 -1.97 2.30
C LEU A 17 15.77 -2.30 0.81
N GLN A 18 16.87 -2.66 0.17
CA GLN A 18 16.86 -3.19 -1.20
C GLN A 18 16.12 -4.53 -1.26
N TYR A 19 16.48 -5.46 -0.37
CA TYR A 19 15.87 -6.78 -0.26
C TYR A 19 14.34 -6.72 -0.11
N ILE A 20 13.83 -5.95 0.86
CA ILE A 20 12.37 -5.84 1.10
C ILE A 20 11.66 -4.99 0.05
N SER A 21 12.39 -4.30 -0.85
CA SER A 21 11.75 -3.54 -1.91
C SER A 21 11.08 -4.47 -2.94
N TYR A 22 11.69 -5.63 -3.21
CA TYR A 22 11.25 -6.58 -4.24
C TYR A 22 10.96 -8.00 -3.75
N TYR A 23 11.39 -8.40 -2.55
CA TYR A 23 10.96 -9.65 -1.92
C TYR A 23 9.89 -9.40 -0.85
N HIS A 24 8.74 -10.06 -1.02
CA HIS A 24 7.79 -10.23 0.06
C HIS A 24 8.28 -11.32 1.05
N PRO A 25 7.93 -11.22 2.34
CA PRO A 25 7.98 -12.36 3.25
C PRO A 25 7.18 -13.54 2.69
N LEU A 26 7.76 -14.74 2.75
CA LEU A 26 7.16 -15.94 2.15
C LEU A 26 5.84 -16.33 2.83
N ASP A 27 5.77 -16.16 4.14
CA ASP A 27 4.57 -16.39 4.95
C ASP A 27 3.39 -15.49 4.51
N TYR A 28 3.65 -14.24 4.13
CA TYR A 28 2.65 -13.34 3.55
C TYR A 28 2.16 -13.86 2.19
N ILE A 29 3.06 -14.31 1.31
CA ILE A 29 2.69 -14.89 0.00
C ILE A 29 1.82 -16.13 0.15
N GLN A 30 2.21 -17.05 1.03
CA GLN A 30 1.43 -18.25 1.32
C GLN A 30 0.06 -17.93 1.92
N ALA A 31 -0.03 -16.90 2.77
CA ALA A 31 -1.30 -16.46 3.33
C ALA A 31 -2.23 -15.84 2.27
N VAL A 32 -1.68 -15.04 1.34
CA VAL A 32 -2.43 -14.49 0.21
C VAL A 32 -2.85 -15.58 -0.77
N GLU A 33 -2.01 -16.60 -1.02
CA GLU A 33 -2.37 -17.75 -1.83
C GLU A 33 -3.55 -18.53 -1.23
N LYS A 34 -3.50 -18.82 0.07
CA LYS A 34 -4.63 -19.46 0.79
C LYS A 34 -5.89 -18.61 0.67
N ALA A 35 -5.78 -17.29 0.80
CA ALA A 35 -6.89 -16.36 0.63
C ALA A 35 -7.44 -16.37 -0.81
N TYR A 36 -6.56 -16.37 -1.82
CA TYR A 36 -6.91 -16.45 -3.24
C TYR A 36 -7.69 -17.73 -3.56
N ASN A 37 -7.25 -18.87 -3.03
CA ASN A 37 -7.92 -20.15 -3.24
C ASN A 37 -9.29 -20.24 -2.55
N LYS A 38 -9.45 -19.54 -1.42
CA LYS A 38 -10.73 -19.45 -0.69
C LYS A 38 -11.70 -18.43 -1.29
N GLU A 39 -11.20 -17.44 -2.02
CA GLU A 39 -12.02 -16.31 -2.47
C GLU A 39 -13.06 -16.71 -3.50
N GLU A 40 -14.29 -16.24 -3.27
CA GLU A 40 -15.45 -16.54 -4.09
C GLU A 40 -15.88 -15.32 -4.94
N ASN A 41 -15.48 -14.10 -4.56
CA ASN A 41 -15.71 -12.92 -5.41
C ASN A 41 -14.68 -12.89 -6.55
N PRO A 42 -15.09 -12.96 -7.82
CA PRO A 42 -14.16 -12.90 -8.95
C PRO A 42 -13.27 -11.65 -8.93
N ALA A 43 -13.81 -10.48 -8.57
CA ALA A 43 -13.04 -9.24 -8.58
C ALA A 43 -12.00 -9.18 -7.45
N ALA A 44 -12.33 -9.67 -6.26
CA ALA A 44 -11.38 -9.77 -5.15
C ALA A 44 -10.32 -10.84 -5.41
N LYS A 45 -10.71 -11.96 -6.02
CA LYS A 45 -9.82 -13.05 -6.42
C LYS A 45 -8.82 -12.59 -7.47
N ASP A 46 -9.29 -11.86 -8.47
CA ASP A 46 -8.43 -11.22 -9.49
C ASP A 46 -7.44 -10.23 -8.87
N ALA A 47 -7.87 -9.40 -7.92
CA ALA A 47 -6.98 -8.49 -7.21
C ALA A 47 -5.86 -9.24 -6.45
N MET A 48 -6.17 -10.37 -5.81
CA MET A 48 -5.16 -11.21 -5.16
C MET A 48 -4.22 -11.88 -6.16
N ALA A 49 -4.73 -12.32 -7.31
CA ALA A 49 -3.89 -12.86 -8.38
C ALA A 49 -2.87 -11.81 -8.87
N GLN A 50 -3.32 -10.58 -9.13
CA GLN A 50 -2.44 -9.49 -9.54
C GLN A 50 -1.37 -9.17 -8.48
N ILE A 51 -1.70 -9.24 -7.18
CA ILE A 51 -0.73 -9.06 -6.09
C ILE A 51 0.34 -10.18 -6.10
N LEU A 52 -0.06 -11.44 -6.23
CA LEU A 52 0.83 -12.60 -6.25
C LEU A 52 1.75 -12.58 -7.49
N ILE A 53 1.19 -12.31 -8.67
CA ILE A 53 1.94 -12.19 -9.92
C ILE A 53 2.93 -11.02 -9.85
N ASN A 54 2.48 -9.85 -9.39
CA ASN A 54 3.36 -8.71 -9.19
C ASN A 54 4.50 -9.02 -8.22
N SER A 55 4.21 -9.73 -7.14
CA SER A 55 5.25 -10.13 -6.18
C SER A 55 6.31 -11.01 -6.83
N ARG A 56 5.90 -12.02 -7.61
CA ARG A 56 6.84 -12.90 -8.32
C ARG A 56 7.66 -12.11 -9.34
N MET A 57 7.01 -11.28 -10.14
CA MET A 57 7.68 -10.42 -11.12
C MET A 57 8.69 -9.50 -10.45
N SER A 58 8.36 -8.95 -9.28
CA SER A 58 9.25 -8.06 -8.52
C SER A 58 10.49 -8.82 -8.04
N ALA A 59 10.30 -10.02 -7.50
CA ALA A 59 11.38 -10.91 -7.04
C ALA A 59 12.33 -11.33 -8.18
N GLU A 60 11.81 -11.63 -9.36
CA GLU A 60 12.60 -11.99 -10.55
C GLU A 60 13.28 -10.75 -11.18
N GLY A 61 12.55 -9.64 -11.27
CA GLY A 61 13.00 -8.42 -11.91
C GLY A 61 13.87 -7.52 -11.04
N HIS A 62 13.97 -7.78 -9.75
CA HIS A 62 14.62 -6.91 -8.75
C HIS A 62 14.10 -5.48 -8.78
N ARG A 63 12.77 -5.33 -8.90
CA ARG A 63 12.09 -4.02 -8.96
C ARG A 63 11.02 -3.89 -7.87
N PRO A 64 10.80 -2.67 -7.34
CA PRO A 64 9.92 -2.50 -6.19
C PRO A 64 8.50 -3.01 -6.41
N ILE A 65 7.99 -3.78 -5.45
CA ILE A 65 6.61 -4.31 -5.42
C ILE A 65 5.56 -3.20 -5.57
N CYS A 66 5.85 -2.03 -4.99
CA CYS A 66 4.96 -0.89 -4.93
C CYS A 66 5.72 0.38 -5.29
N GLN A 67 5.08 1.28 -6.03
CA GLN A 67 5.64 2.57 -6.38
C GLN A 67 5.89 3.46 -5.16
N ASP A 68 5.11 3.27 -4.10
CA ASP A 68 5.38 3.85 -2.79
C ASP A 68 6.36 2.98 -2.02
N THR A 69 7.66 3.21 -2.22
CA THR A 69 8.73 2.51 -1.50
C THR A 69 8.76 2.84 -0.01
N GLY A 70 7.93 3.78 0.47
CA GLY A 70 7.55 3.90 1.87
C GLY A 70 8.53 4.67 2.76
N ILE A 71 8.09 4.92 3.99
CA ILE A 71 8.86 5.53 5.08
C ILE A 71 9.61 4.40 5.79
N VAL A 72 10.92 4.57 5.97
CA VAL A 72 11.71 3.56 6.71
C VAL A 72 11.39 3.66 8.20
N THR A 73 10.98 2.53 8.77
CA THR A 73 10.83 2.34 10.22
C THR A 73 11.76 1.22 10.66
N CYS A 74 12.60 1.49 11.66
CA CYS A 74 13.64 0.57 12.10
C CYS A 74 13.59 0.42 13.61
N PHE A 75 13.50 -0.82 14.10
CA PHE A 75 13.62 -1.16 15.51
C PHE A 75 14.99 -1.80 15.70
N VAL A 76 15.81 -1.19 16.55
CA VAL A 76 17.19 -1.60 16.81
C VAL A 76 17.30 -1.95 18.28
N LYS A 77 17.48 -3.24 18.59
CA LYS A 77 17.78 -3.71 19.94
C LYS A 77 19.27 -3.93 20.07
N ILE A 78 19.91 -3.21 20.99
CA ILE A 78 21.36 -3.25 21.19
C ILE A 78 21.67 -3.98 22.49
N GLY A 79 22.41 -5.08 22.37
CA GLY A 79 22.95 -5.81 23.51
C GLY A 79 23.85 -4.93 24.38
N MET A 80 23.68 -5.00 25.71
CA MET A 80 24.49 -4.24 26.68
C MET A 80 26.01 -4.50 26.58
N ASP A 81 26.43 -5.64 25.99
CA ASP A 81 27.83 -6.00 25.78
C ASP A 81 28.38 -5.65 24.38
N VAL A 82 27.60 -4.93 23.57
CA VAL A 82 27.98 -4.42 22.25
C VAL A 82 28.82 -3.15 22.38
N LYS A 83 29.85 -3.04 21.56
CA LYS A 83 30.56 -1.78 21.26
C LYS A 83 30.54 -1.51 19.76
N TRP A 84 30.62 -0.23 19.42
CA TRP A 84 30.84 0.22 18.06
C TRP A 84 32.34 0.44 17.83
N ASP A 85 32.85 0.11 16.64
CA ASP A 85 34.24 0.38 16.27
C ASP A 85 34.54 1.89 16.13
N LYS A 86 33.50 2.67 15.81
CA LYS A 86 33.50 4.13 15.72
C LYS A 86 32.25 4.72 16.37
N THR A 87 32.31 6.01 16.70
CA THR A 87 31.20 6.74 17.36
C THR A 87 31.01 8.13 16.76
N ASP A 88 31.44 8.35 15.52
CA ASP A 88 31.25 9.59 14.77
C ASP A 88 29.80 9.74 14.27
N LEU A 89 29.09 8.62 14.11
CA LEU A 89 27.65 8.59 13.84
C LEU A 89 26.88 7.97 15.01
N THR A 90 25.70 8.51 15.29
CA THR A 90 24.69 7.86 16.13
C THR A 90 24.02 6.71 15.38
N VAL A 91 23.35 5.79 16.09
CA VAL A 91 22.56 4.70 15.47
C VAL A 91 21.51 5.24 14.50
N GLN A 92 20.82 6.33 14.85
CA GLN A 92 19.90 7.01 13.95
C GLN A 92 20.59 7.43 12.64
N GLN A 93 21.77 8.06 12.73
CA GLN A 93 22.52 8.51 11.55
C GLN A 93 23.05 7.35 10.71
N MET A 94 23.43 6.22 11.34
CA MET A 94 23.82 5.01 10.63
C MET A 94 22.63 4.41 9.86
N VAL A 95 21.44 4.35 10.47
CA VAL A 95 20.22 3.92 9.75
C VAL A 95 19.89 4.88 8.62
N ASP A 96 19.98 6.19 8.84
CA ASP A 96 19.71 7.19 7.80
C ASP A 96 20.71 7.12 6.64
N GLU A 97 21.97 6.78 6.91
CA GLU A 97 22.96 6.56 5.88
C GLU A 97 22.68 5.29 5.06
N GLY A 98 22.32 4.18 5.71
CA GLY A 98 21.89 2.98 5.00
C GLY A 98 20.62 3.22 4.16
N THR A 99 19.65 3.97 4.70
CA THR A 99 18.46 4.40 3.96
C THR A 99 18.83 5.21 2.73
N ARG A 100 19.71 6.21 2.86
CA ARG A 100 20.18 7.01 1.73
C ARG A 100 20.83 6.15 0.65
N GLN A 101 21.71 5.24 1.04
CA GLN A 101 22.40 4.34 0.11
C GLN A 101 21.41 3.43 -0.62
N ALA A 102 20.45 2.83 0.09
CA ALA A 102 19.41 2.02 -0.54
C ALA A 102 18.56 2.83 -1.52
N TYR A 103 18.09 4.01 -1.14
CA TYR A 103 17.15 4.76 -2.00
C TYR A 103 17.82 5.39 -3.21
N LEU A 104 19.11 5.72 -3.12
CA LEU A 104 19.92 6.27 -4.21
C LEU A 104 20.70 5.20 -4.99
N ASN A 105 20.43 3.91 -4.77
CA ASN A 105 21.08 2.84 -5.50
C ASN A 105 20.83 3.02 -7.01
N PRO A 106 21.87 3.15 -7.86
CA PRO A 106 21.70 3.40 -9.29
C PRO A 106 21.12 2.20 -10.07
N ASP A 107 21.30 0.98 -9.55
CA ASP A 107 20.82 -0.25 -10.20
C ASP A 107 19.34 -0.51 -9.88
N ASN A 108 18.87 -0.05 -8.71
CA ASN A 108 17.48 -0.16 -8.28
C ASN A 108 17.07 1.06 -7.43
N PRO A 109 16.87 2.24 -8.05
CA PRO A 109 16.49 3.44 -7.34
C PRO A 109 15.09 3.26 -6.75
N LEU A 110 14.95 3.69 -5.49
CA LEU A 110 13.67 3.67 -4.77
C LEU A 110 13.10 5.09 -4.73
N ARG A 111 11.78 5.21 -4.58
CA ARG A 111 11.12 6.51 -4.60
C ARG A 111 11.25 7.28 -3.27
N ALA A 112 12.04 8.35 -3.27
CA ALA A 112 12.08 9.28 -2.13
C ALA A 112 10.73 9.98 -1.90
N SER A 113 10.11 9.70 -0.76
CA SER A 113 8.74 10.10 -0.41
C SER A 113 8.66 10.96 0.86
N ILE A 114 9.78 11.21 1.53
CA ILE A 114 9.84 12.07 2.72
C ILE A 114 9.90 13.54 2.34
N VAL A 115 9.18 14.36 3.11
CA VAL A 115 9.18 15.82 2.99
C VAL A 115 9.67 16.47 4.27
N ALA A 116 10.59 17.43 4.13
CA ALA A 116 11.00 18.33 5.19
C ALA A 116 9.96 19.44 5.38
N ASP A 117 9.84 19.94 6.62
CA ASP A 117 8.88 20.97 7.01
C ASP A 117 7.41 20.58 6.69
N PRO A 118 6.86 19.56 7.39
CA PRO A 118 5.54 19.00 7.09
C PRO A 118 4.38 19.99 7.28
N ALA A 119 4.57 21.02 8.11
CA ALA A 119 3.60 22.07 8.37
C ALA A 119 3.75 23.30 7.44
N GLY A 120 4.90 23.44 6.77
CA GLY A 120 5.20 24.55 5.87
C GLY A 120 5.42 24.11 4.42
N ALA A 121 6.65 24.24 3.94
CA ALA A 121 6.98 24.14 2.52
C ALA A 121 6.94 22.71 1.95
N ARG A 122 7.00 21.67 2.81
CA ARG A 122 6.90 20.25 2.41
C ARG A 122 7.86 19.85 1.27
N LYS A 123 9.12 20.29 1.34
CA LYS A 123 10.12 20.00 0.31
C LYS A 123 10.59 18.55 0.39
N ASN A 124 10.59 17.82 -0.72
CA ASN A 124 11.10 16.44 -0.76
C ASN A 124 12.58 16.39 -0.36
N THR A 125 12.98 15.43 0.48
CA THR A 125 14.35 15.26 0.96
C THR A 125 15.28 14.59 -0.04
N LYS A 126 14.72 13.98 -1.09
CA LYS A 126 15.37 13.35 -2.25
C LYS A 126 16.15 12.07 -1.95
N ASP A 127 16.33 11.72 -0.69
CA ASP A 127 17.02 10.50 -0.25
C ASP A 127 16.18 9.64 0.71
N ASN A 128 14.90 10.02 0.91
CA ASN A 128 13.95 9.37 1.81
C ASN A 128 14.34 9.38 3.31
N THR A 129 15.30 10.21 3.70
CA THR A 129 15.65 10.44 5.11
C THR A 129 14.88 11.63 5.69
N PRO A 130 14.72 11.74 7.03
CA PRO A 130 15.14 10.77 8.05
C PRO A 130 14.20 9.56 8.16
N SER A 131 14.76 8.44 8.61
CA SER A 131 14.07 7.21 9.01
C SER A 131 13.50 7.36 10.42
N VAL A 132 12.45 6.59 10.74
CA VAL A 132 11.90 6.49 12.10
C VAL A 132 12.62 5.36 12.84
N VAL A 133 13.50 5.68 13.78
CA VAL A 133 14.31 4.68 14.50
C VAL A 133 13.88 4.56 15.96
N HIS A 134 13.54 3.35 16.38
CA HIS A 134 13.29 2.96 17.77
C HIS A 134 14.50 2.19 18.28
N ILE A 135 15.08 2.63 19.41
CA ILE A 135 16.29 2.03 19.98
C ILE A 135 15.97 1.52 21.38
N ASP A 136 16.19 0.23 21.60
CA ASP A 136 16.05 -0.43 22.90
C ASP A 136 17.39 -1.05 23.33
N MET A 137 17.77 -0.87 24.59
CA MET A 137 18.92 -1.58 25.18
C MET A 137 18.44 -2.91 25.77
N VAL A 138 19.07 -4.02 25.39
CA VAL A 138 18.69 -5.37 25.80
C VAL A 138 19.88 -6.13 26.37
N ALA A 139 19.64 -7.20 27.13
CA ALA A 139 20.73 -8.08 27.56
C ALA A 139 21.35 -8.80 26.34
N GLY A 140 22.64 -9.14 26.44
CA GLY A 140 23.37 -9.88 25.40
C GLY A 140 24.42 -9.04 24.68
N ASN A 141 24.96 -9.61 23.61
CA ASN A 141 26.14 -9.11 22.90
C ASN A 141 25.89 -8.98 21.37
N GLU A 142 24.65 -8.91 20.95
CA GLU A 142 24.27 -8.79 19.53
C GLU A 142 23.44 -7.52 19.31
N VAL A 143 23.33 -7.11 18.04
CA VAL A 143 22.37 -6.10 17.60
C VAL A 143 21.30 -6.80 16.77
N GLU A 144 20.05 -6.75 17.22
CA GLU A 144 18.89 -7.21 16.46
C GLU A 144 18.26 -6.02 15.76
N VAL A 145 17.99 -6.15 14.47
CA VAL A 145 17.32 -5.13 13.66
C VAL A 145 16.06 -5.72 13.03
N MET A 146 14.92 -5.07 13.26
CA MET A 146 13.69 -5.27 12.50
C MET A 146 13.44 -4.01 11.69
N ILE A 147 13.51 -4.11 10.36
CA ILE A 147 13.36 -2.96 9.48
C ILE A 147 12.21 -3.17 8.50
N ALA A 148 11.41 -2.11 8.32
CA ALA A 148 10.27 -2.11 7.43
C ALA A 148 10.20 -0.84 6.57
N ALA A 149 9.69 -1.02 5.35
CA ALA A 149 9.44 0.07 4.41
C ALA A 149 7.93 0.35 4.32
N LYS A 150 7.46 1.35 5.07
CA LYS A 150 6.03 1.54 5.35
C LYS A 150 5.34 2.48 4.36
N GLY A 151 4.45 1.97 3.53
CA GLY A 151 3.71 2.79 2.56
C GLY A 151 2.79 3.81 3.25
N GLY A 152 2.85 5.07 2.81
CA GLY A 152 2.09 6.18 3.41
C GLY A 152 0.57 5.99 3.30
N GLY A 153 0.11 5.27 2.27
CA GLY A 153 -1.32 4.90 2.14
C GLY A 153 -1.84 4.05 3.29
N SER A 154 -1.03 3.13 3.81
CA SER A 154 -1.38 2.33 5.00
C SER A 154 -1.16 3.12 6.29
N GLU A 155 -0.08 3.90 6.36
CA GLU A 155 0.26 4.71 7.54
C GLU A 155 -0.86 5.66 7.93
N ASN A 156 -1.43 6.36 6.93
CA ASN A 156 -2.49 7.34 7.12
C ASN A 156 -3.82 6.74 7.60
N LYS A 157 -3.94 5.40 7.62
CA LYS A 157 -5.13 4.69 8.10
C LYS A 157 -4.99 4.21 9.55
N SER A 158 -3.89 4.54 10.23
CA SER A 158 -3.70 4.27 11.65
C SER A 158 -4.79 4.92 12.51
N LYS A 159 -5.25 4.21 13.55
CA LYS A 159 -6.31 4.64 14.46
C LYS A 159 -5.89 4.44 15.89
N MET A 160 -6.21 5.41 16.75
CA MET A 160 -5.97 5.34 18.18
C MET A 160 -7.25 5.61 18.92
N ALA A 161 -7.50 4.86 19.98
CA ALA A 161 -8.57 5.11 20.93
C ALA A 161 -8.06 4.95 22.36
N MET A 162 -8.58 5.80 23.25
CA MET A 162 -8.48 5.60 24.70
C MET A 162 -9.79 4.98 25.15
N LEU A 163 -9.83 3.65 25.16
CA LEU A 163 -11.02 2.91 25.57
C LEU A 163 -11.19 2.98 27.09
N ASN A 164 -12.43 2.86 27.58
CA ASN A 164 -12.64 2.57 28.98
C ASN A 164 -12.16 1.12 29.26
N PRO A 165 -11.72 0.81 30.50
CA PRO A 165 -11.28 -0.55 30.84
C PRO A 165 -12.32 -1.64 30.50
N SER A 166 -13.61 -1.31 30.61
CA SER A 166 -14.75 -2.19 30.31
C SER A 166 -15.13 -2.30 28.83
N ASP A 167 -14.59 -1.45 27.96
CA ASP A 167 -14.98 -1.44 26.55
C ASP A 167 -14.37 -2.62 25.79
N ASP A 168 -15.10 -3.11 24.79
CA ASP A 168 -14.68 -4.23 23.94
C ASP A 168 -13.83 -3.76 22.75
N ILE A 169 -12.66 -4.39 22.59
CA ILE A 169 -11.73 -4.08 21.49
C ILE A 169 -12.29 -4.58 20.15
N VAL A 170 -12.94 -5.75 20.12
CA VAL A 170 -13.53 -6.33 18.91
C VAL A 170 -14.60 -5.41 18.34
N GLU A 171 -15.49 -4.90 19.19
CA GLU A 171 -16.54 -3.96 18.77
C GLU A 171 -15.95 -2.63 18.26
N TRP A 172 -14.91 -2.12 18.93
CA TRP A 172 -14.20 -0.94 18.43
C TRP A 172 -13.57 -1.19 17.06
N VAL A 173 -12.88 -2.31 16.85
CA VAL A 173 -12.26 -2.66 15.57
C VAL A 173 -13.33 -2.84 14.48
N LYS A 174 -14.40 -3.60 14.72
CA LYS A 174 -15.52 -3.80 13.78
C LYS A 174 -16.13 -2.48 13.30
N LYS A 175 -16.32 -1.52 14.22
CA LYS A 175 -16.83 -0.19 13.88
C LYS A 175 -15.82 0.64 13.11
N THR A 176 -14.53 0.45 13.38
CA THR A 176 -13.46 1.33 12.88
C THR A 176 -12.94 0.91 11.52
N VAL A 177 -12.76 -0.40 11.26
CA VAL A 177 -12.21 -0.90 9.99
C VAL A 177 -12.96 -0.38 8.74
N PRO A 178 -14.31 -0.37 8.70
CA PRO A 178 -15.04 0.21 7.56
C PRO A 178 -14.68 1.67 7.27
N THR A 179 -14.34 2.46 8.30
CA THR A 179 -13.96 3.88 8.14
C THR A 179 -12.57 4.07 7.51
N MET A 180 -11.76 3.02 7.46
CA MET A 180 -10.44 3.05 6.83
C MET A 180 -10.54 2.99 5.30
N GLY A 181 -11.66 2.50 4.76
CA GLY A 181 -11.85 2.27 3.34
C GLY A 181 -10.81 1.32 2.74
N ALA A 182 -10.67 1.35 1.42
CA ALA A 182 -9.74 0.51 0.66
C ALA A 182 -8.38 1.17 0.44
N GLY A 183 -8.17 2.40 0.92
CA GLY A 183 -6.95 3.19 0.68
C GLY A 183 -5.63 2.56 1.14
N TRP A 184 -5.69 1.57 2.05
CA TRP A 184 -4.55 0.81 2.55
C TRP A 184 -4.29 -0.50 1.79
N CYS A 185 -4.98 -0.77 0.68
CA CYS A 185 -4.75 -1.92 -0.21
C CYS A 185 -4.84 -3.31 0.49
N PRO A 186 -6.01 -3.70 1.01
CA PRO A 186 -6.24 -5.09 1.43
C PRO A 186 -6.14 -6.07 0.24
N PRO A 187 -5.81 -7.36 0.47
CA PRO A 187 -5.65 -7.97 1.77
C PRO A 187 -4.25 -7.73 2.35
N GLY A 188 -4.23 -7.37 3.63
CA GLY A 188 -3.01 -7.15 4.37
C GLY A 188 -3.18 -7.60 5.82
N MET A 189 -2.51 -6.94 6.76
CA MET A 189 -2.57 -7.29 8.19
C MET A 189 -3.03 -6.12 9.02
N LEU A 190 -3.53 -6.36 10.23
CA LEU A 190 -3.72 -5.30 11.23
C LEU A 190 -2.81 -5.55 12.42
N GLY A 191 -1.99 -4.58 12.78
CA GLY A 191 -1.19 -4.58 14.00
C GLY A 191 -1.91 -3.79 15.06
N ILE A 192 -2.06 -4.38 16.25
CA ILE A 192 -2.78 -3.81 17.37
C ILE A 192 -1.86 -3.75 18.58
N GLY A 193 -1.73 -2.56 19.13
CA GLY A 193 -1.00 -2.29 20.36
C GLY A 193 -1.99 -2.00 21.48
N ILE A 194 -1.84 -2.70 22.62
CA ILE A 194 -2.78 -2.59 23.74
C ILE A 194 -2.02 -2.26 25.03
N GLY A 195 -2.45 -1.22 25.73
CA GLY A 195 -1.92 -0.87 27.04
C GLY A 195 -0.72 0.08 27.02
N GLY A 196 0.01 0.14 28.13
CA GLY A 196 1.02 1.17 28.37
C GLY A 196 0.45 2.58 28.36
N THR A 197 1.10 3.46 27.61
CA THR A 197 0.66 4.82 27.29
C THR A 197 0.29 4.91 25.80
N ALA A 198 -0.30 6.03 25.37
CA ALA A 198 -0.77 6.20 24.00
C ALA A 198 0.35 5.96 22.96
N GLU A 199 1.53 6.51 23.20
CA GLU A 199 2.71 6.36 22.35
C GLU A 199 3.27 4.94 22.38
N LYS A 200 3.29 4.27 23.55
CA LYS A 200 3.78 2.89 23.63
C LYS A 200 2.86 1.93 22.89
N ALA A 201 1.54 2.12 22.98
CA ALA A 201 0.58 1.36 22.17
C ALA A 201 0.82 1.55 20.67
N ALA A 202 1.12 2.77 20.21
CA ALA A 202 1.41 3.03 18.80
C ALA A 202 2.68 2.32 18.32
N VAL A 203 3.76 2.37 19.12
CA VAL A 203 5.02 1.70 18.81
C VAL A 203 4.82 0.17 18.79
N MET A 204 4.11 -0.41 19.76
CA MET A 204 3.81 -1.85 19.78
C MET A 204 2.94 -2.30 18.59
N ALA A 205 1.93 -1.51 18.22
CA ALA A 205 1.10 -1.78 17.05
C ALA A 205 1.91 -1.77 15.74
N LYS A 206 2.94 -0.90 15.67
CA LYS A 206 3.85 -0.84 14.53
C LYS A 206 4.78 -2.06 14.51
N GLU A 207 5.39 -2.35 15.65
CA GLU A 207 6.36 -3.42 15.81
C GLU A 207 5.75 -4.80 15.54
N SER A 208 4.49 -5.01 15.92
CA SER A 208 3.81 -6.30 15.75
C SER A 208 3.56 -6.66 14.28
N LEU A 209 3.52 -5.68 13.37
CA LEU A 209 3.31 -5.90 11.94
C LEU A 209 4.46 -6.59 11.22
N MET A 210 5.60 -6.75 11.90
CA MET A 210 6.77 -7.44 11.37
C MET A 210 6.90 -8.88 11.92
N ASP A 211 5.99 -9.32 12.79
CA ASP A 211 5.96 -10.70 13.25
C ASP A 211 5.48 -11.65 12.13
N PRO A 212 5.98 -12.91 12.06
CA PRO A 212 5.65 -13.84 10.97
C PRO A 212 4.15 -14.12 10.85
N VAL A 213 3.59 -14.22 9.64
CA VAL A 213 2.18 -14.55 9.40
C VAL A 213 1.87 -15.99 9.84
N ASP A 214 1.06 -16.13 10.88
CA ASP A 214 0.87 -17.39 11.62
C ASP A 214 -0.57 -17.64 12.09
N ILE A 215 -1.54 -16.81 11.67
CA ILE A 215 -2.92 -16.91 12.18
C ILE A 215 -3.57 -18.28 11.95
N GLN A 216 -3.24 -18.96 10.86
CA GLN A 216 -3.81 -20.28 10.57
C GLN A 216 -3.27 -21.35 11.51
N GLU A 217 -1.97 -21.33 11.79
CA GLU A 217 -1.35 -22.21 12.78
C GLU A 217 -1.93 -21.95 14.17
N LEU A 218 -2.16 -20.67 14.51
CA LEU A 218 -2.82 -20.27 15.76
C LEU A 218 -4.26 -20.80 15.85
N ILE A 219 -5.05 -20.71 14.78
CA ILE A 219 -6.41 -21.25 14.73
C ILE A 219 -6.40 -22.78 14.90
N ASP A 220 -5.50 -23.48 14.19
CA ASP A 220 -5.41 -24.94 14.19
C ASP A 220 -4.99 -25.49 15.56
N ARG A 221 -4.00 -24.86 16.22
CA ARG A 221 -3.56 -25.28 17.57
C ARG A 221 -4.52 -24.83 18.68
N GLY A 222 -5.31 -23.79 18.43
CA GLY A 222 -6.18 -23.13 19.40
C GLY A 222 -5.45 -22.05 20.23
N PRO A 223 -6.14 -20.94 20.58
CA PRO A 223 -5.55 -19.87 21.38
C PRO A 223 -5.42 -20.26 22.87
N GLU A 224 -4.26 -19.97 23.46
CA GLU A 224 -3.93 -20.25 24.86
C GLU A 224 -3.90 -18.99 25.73
N THR A 225 -3.67 -17.82 25.13
CA THR A 225 -3.61 -16.52 25.83
C THR A 225 -4.78 -15.62 25.49
N ALA A 226 -5.01 -14.59 26.32
CA ALA A 226 -6.04 -13.58 26.04
C ALA A 226 -5.78 -12.83 24.73
N ASP A 227 -4.51 -12.53 24.43
CA ASP A 227 -4.11 -11.87 23.18
C ASP A 227 -4.31 -12.80 21.99
N GLU A 228 -3.96 -14.07 22.10
CA GLU A 228 -4.22 -15.07 21.04
C GLU A 228 -5.71 -15.24 20.76
N LYS A 229 -6.53 -15.33 21.81
CA LYS A 229 -7.99 -15.39 21.66
C LYS A 229 -8.50 -14.14 20.95
N LEU A 230 -8.03 -12.95 21.35
CA LEU A 230 -8.41 -11.69 20.73
C LEU A 230 -7.96 -11.63 19.26
N ARG A 231 -6.79 -12.15 18.89
CA ARG A 231 -6.34 -12.27 17.48
C ARG A 231 -7.35 -13.08 16.65
N VAL A 232 -7.78 -14.24 17.17
CA VAL A 232 -8.76 -15.12 16.50
C VAL A 232 -10.15 -14.47 16.43
N ASP A 233 -10.60 -13.82 17.49
CA ASP A 233 -11.89 -13.11 17.50
C ASP A 233 -11.88 -11.97 16.45
N LEU A 234 -10.78 -11.24 16.35
CA LEU A 234 -10.62 -10.11 15.43
C LEU A 234 -10.49 -10.54 13.96
N ILE A 235 -9.71 -11.59 13.64
CA ILE A 235 -9.57 -12.03 12.24
C ILE A 235 -10.93 -12.46 11.68
N ASN A 236 -11.73 -13.16 12.48
CA ASN A 236 -13.09 -13.54 12.13
C ASN A 236 -13.98 -12.31 11.99
N ALA A 237 -14.00 -11.44 13.01
CA ALA A 237 -14.84 -10.25 13.02
C ALA A 237 -14.57 -9.29 11.85
N VAL A 238 -13.30 -9.13 11.45
CA VAL A 238 -12.92 -8.23 10.36
C VAL A 238 -13.27 -8.84 9.00
N ASN A 239 -13.00 -10.12 8.78
CA ASN A 239 -13.33 -10.77 7.52
C ASN A 239 -14.84 -10.92 7.32
N ASP A 240 -15.61 -11.06 8.40
CA ASP A 240 -17.09 -11.07 8.38
C ASP A 240 -17.71 -9.75 7.94
N LEU A 241 -16.97 -8.64 7.96
CA LEU A 241 -17.48 -7.36 7.45
C LEU A 241 -17.75 -7.39 5.95
N GLY A 242 -17.22 -8.40 5.25
CA GLY A 242 -17.39 -8.62 3.81
C GLY A 242 -16.61 -7.66 2.94
N ILE A 243 -15.69 -6.85 3.49
CA ILE A 243 -14.98 -5.78 2.75
C ILE A 243 -14.16 -6.34 1.59
N GLY A 244 -13.45 -7.43 1.81
CA GLY A 244 -12.69 -8.15 0.78
C GLY A 244 -11.41 -7.45 0.31
N ALA A 245 -10.70 -8.09 -0.61
CA ALA A 245 -9.52 -7.54 -1.26
C ALA A 245 -9.86 -6.24 -2.00
N GLN A 246 -9.01 -5.23 -1.84
CA GLN A 246 -9.18 -3.87 -2.38
C GLN A 246 -10.52 -3.18 -2.04
N GLY A 247 -11.31 -3.71 -1.09
CA GLY A 247 -12.65 -3.20 -0.79
C GLY A 247 -13.72 -3.53 -1.83
N LEU A 248 -13.48 -4.53 -2.69
CA LEU A 248 -14.40 -4.95 -3.76
C LEU A 248 -15.55 -5.86 -3.28
N GLY A 249 -15.59 -6.15 -1.97
CA GLY A 249 -16.38 -7.23 -1.42
C GLY A 249 -15.64 -8.57 -1.49
N GLY A 250 -15.78 -9.43 -0.50
CA GLY A 250 -15.19 -10.78 -0.53
C GLY A 250 -15.05 -11.39 0.86
N VAL A 251 -14.45 -12.56 0.91
CA VAL A 251 -14.30 -13.32 2.17
C VAL A 251 -12.99 -13.03 2.91
N THR A 252 -12.04 -12.34 2.26
CA THR A 252 -10.75 -11.98 2.88
C THR A 252 -10.43 -10.50 2.77
N THR A 253 -10.49 -9.79 3.89
CA THR A 253 -10.04 -8.40 4.04
C THR A 253 -8.63 -8.33 4.65
N VAL A 254 -8.32 -9.24 5.56
CA VAL A 254 -7.03 -9.36 6.25
C VAL A 254 -6.57 -10.81 6.25
N VAL A 255 -5.26 -11.02 6.11
CA VAL A 255 -4.62 -12.34 6.19
C VAL A 255 -4.07 -12.65 7.58
N ASP A 256 -3.90 -11.64 8.45
CA ASP A 256 -3.51 -11.82 9.85
C ASP A 256 -3.91 -10.60 10.71
N ILE A 257 -4.02 -10.82 12.03
CA ILE A 257 -4.11 -9.80 13.08
C ILE A 257 -2.94 -10.03 14.03
N LYS A 258 -2.10 -9.02 14.25
CA LYS A 258 -0.98 -9.06 15.19
C LYS A 258 -1.30 -8.24 16.43
N ILE A 259 -1.00 -8.77 17.62
CA ILE A 259 -1.23 -8.09 18.89
C ILE A 259 0.06 -8.07 19.70
N LYS A 260 0.47 -6.88 20.14
CA LYS A 260 1.46 -6.69 21.21
C LYS A 260 0.80 -5.90 22.34
N SER A 261 0.87 -6.44 23.55
CA SER A 261 0.28 -5.81 24.73
C SER A 261 1.32 -5.55 25.82
N CYS A 262 1.07 -4.56 26.67
CA CYS A 262 1.85 -4.35 27.89
C CYS A 262 0.99 -3.83 29.04
N PRO A 263 1.45 -3.93 30.30
CA PRO A 263 0.72 -3.40 31.45
C PRO A 263 0.34 -1.93 31.27
N THR A 264 -0.85 -1.55 31.74
CA THR A 264 -1.40 -0.19 31.61
C THR A 264 -1.91 0.31 32.97
N HIS A 265 -2.08 1.62 33.08
CA HIS A 265 -2.71 2.23 34.25
C HIS A 265 -4.17 1.75 34.38
N ALA A 266 -4.63 1.46 35.60
CA ALA A 266 -5.95 0.85 35.85
C ALA A 266 -7.14 1.63 35.27
N ALA A 267 -7.00 2.95 35.12
CA ALA A 267 -8.03 3.83 34.54
C ALA A 267 -7.90 4.02 33.02
N SER A 268 -6.96 3.35 32.35
CA SER A 268 -6.61 3.62 30.95
C SER A 268 -6.48 2.33 30.14
N LYS A 269 -7.08 2.32 28.95
CA LYS A 269 -6.90 1.25 27.95
C LYS A 269 -6.56 1.88 26.60
N PRO A 270 -5.32 2.36 26.41
CA PRO A 270 -4.84 2.79 25.10
C PRO A 270 -4.88 1.62 24.13
N VAL A 271 -5.48 1.82 22.96
CA VAL A 271 -5.48 0.85 21.87
C VAL A 271 -5.14 1.57 20.57
N VAL A 272 -4.17 1.05 19.84
CA VAL A 272 -3.79 1.55 18.51
C VAL A 272 -3.91 0.42 17.51
N MET A 273 -4.52 0.71 16.36
CA MET A 273 -4.64 -0.21 15.22
C MET A 273 -3.95 0.42 14.02
N ILE A 274 -2.99 -0.30 13.43
CA ILE A 274 -2.22 0.12 12.26
C ILE A 274 -2.36 -0.96 11.19
N PRO A 275 -2.86 -0.63 9.98
CA PRO A 275 -2.88 -1.61 8.91
C PRO A 275 -1.51 -1.77 8.25
N ASN A 276 -1.19 -2.98 7.81
CA ASN A 276 -0.18 -3.28 6.80
C ASN A 276 -0.82 -3.57 5.46
N CYS A 277 -0.38 -2.89 4.42
CA CYS A 277 -0.94 -3.04 3.09
C CYS A 277 -0.44 -4.31 2.39
N ALA A 278 -0.96 -4.57 1.20
CA ALA A 278 -0.46 -5.64 0.35
C ALA A 278 1.04 -5.55 -0.03
N ALA A 279 1.68 -4.39 0.16
CA ALA A 279 3.13 -4.26 0.09
C ALA A 279 3.74 -4.52 1.48
N THR A 280 3.69 -5.78 1.93
CA THR A 280 4.22 -6.21 3.23
C THR A 280 5.74 -6.30 3.16
N ARG A 281 6.46 -5.27 3.63
CA ARG A 281 7.91 -5.18 3.44
C ARG A 281 8.62 -5.03 4.76
N HIS A 282 9.17 -6.12 5.26
CA HIS A 282 10.05 -6.13 6.42
C HIS A 282 11.02 -7.31 6.36
N VAL A 283 12.14 -7.17 7.07
CA VAL A 283 13.12 -8.24 7.26
C VAL A 283 13.79 -8.06 8.62
N HIS A 284 14.19 -9.16 9.23
CA HIS A 284 14.91 -9.17 10.50
C HIS A 284 16.31 -9.71 10.29
N PHE A 285 17.29 -9.09 10.91
CA PHE A 285 18.66 -9.58 10.91
C PHE A 285 19.36 -9.29 12.24
N HIS A 286 20.44 -10.03 12.48
CA HIS A 286 21.27 -9.88 13.66
C HIS A 286 22.70 -9.59 13.24
N LEU A 287 23.41 -8.80 14.04
CA LEU A 287 24.84 -8.59 13.90
C LEU A 287 25.55 -9.01 15.18
N ASP A 288 26.58 -9.83 15.01
CA ASP A 288 27.41 -10.42 16.07
C ASP A 288 28.90 -10.04 15.94
N GLY A 289 29.22 -9.15 14.99
CA GLY A 289 30.58 -8.68 14.71
C GLY A 289 31.34 -9.50 13.66
N SER A 290 30.70 -10.49 13.03
CA SER A 290 31.28 -11.29 11.94
C SER A 290 31.33 -10.56 10.59
N GLY A 291 30.48 -9.57 10.38
CA GLY A 291 30.38 -8.79 9.15
C GLY A 291 28.99 -8.17 8.97
N PRO A 292 28.66 -7.66 7.77
CA PRO A 292 27.30 -7.26 7.43
C PRO A 292 26.34 -8.46 7.43
N ALA A 293 25.05 -8.20 7.55
CA ALA A 293 24.01 -9.20 7.56
C ALA A 293 23.88 -9.88 6.18
N GLU A 294 23.84 -11.22 6.18
CA GLU A 294 23.52 -11.99 4.98
C GLU A 294 22.00 -12.26 4.92
N LEU A 295 21.34 -11.70 3.91
CA LEU A 295 19.90 -11.90 3.68
C LEU A 295 19.71 -12.95 2.59
N THR A 296 19.14 -14.10 2.94
CA THR A 296 18.92 -15.20 1.99
C THR A 296 17.62 -14.97 1.21
N PRO A 297 17.68 -14.77 -0.12
CA PRO A 297 16.47 -14.64 -0.93
C PRO A 297 15.60 -15.91 -0.86
N PRO A 298 14.27 -15.77 -0.81
CA PRO A 298 13.37 -16.89 -1.07
C PRO A 298 13.59 -17.42 -2.50
N LYS A 299 13.27 -18.70 -2.72
CA LYS A 299 13.41 -19.30 -4.04
C LYS A 299 12.21 -18.93 -4.89
N VAL A 300 12.41 -18.72 -6.19
CA VAL A 300 11.30 -18.36 -7.10
C VAL A 300 10.23 -19.46 -7.12
N GLU A 301 10.62 -20.71 -6.93
CA GLU A 301 9.72 -21.87 -6.82
C GLU A 301 8.83 -21.83 -5.57
N ASP A 302 9.12 -20.96 -4.59
CA ASP A 302 8.28 -20.76 -3.42
C ASP A 302 7.06 -19.85 -3.72
N TRP A 303 7.03 -19.17 -4.87
CA TRP A 303 5.85 -18.43 -5.32
C TRP A 303 4.81 -19.35 -5.93
N PRO A 304 3.52 -19.13 -5.64
CA PRO A 304 2.47 -19.93 -6.24
C PRO A 304 2.38 -19.71 -7.75
N GLU A 305 2.09 -20.80 -8.48
CA GLU A 305 1.71 -20.70 -9.88
C GLU A 305 0.27 -20.22 -9.98
N VAL A 306 0.11 -18.90 -10.06
CA VAL A 306 -1.18 -18.26 -10.30
C VAL A 306 -1.34 -18.02 -11.79
N THR A 307 -2.26 -18.72 -12.44
CA THR A 307 -2.68 -18.39 -13.79
C THR A 307 -3.67 -17.22 -13.73
N TRP A 308 -3.33 -16.13 -14.43
CA TRP A 308 -4.29 -15.04 -14.64
C TRP A 308 -5.24 -15.44 -15.76
N GLU A 309 -6.24 -16.25 -15.42
CA GLU A 309 -7.34 -16.56 -16.32
C GLU A 309 -8.33 -15.41 -16.32
N LEU A 310 -8.15 -14.49 -17.28
CA LEU A 310 -9.14 -13.49 -17.63
C LEU A 310 -10.42 -14.24 -18.04
N GLY A 311 -11.44 -14.22 -17.18
CA GLY A 311 -12.70 -14.90 -17.47
C GLY A 311 -13.35 -14.40 -18.76
N ASP A 312 -14.28 -15.17 -19.32
CA ASP A 312 -14.96 -14.89 -20.59
C ASP A 312 -15.67 -13.51 -20.66
N ASN A 313 -15.87 -12.85 -19.52
CA ASN A 313 -16.55 -11.57 -19.37
C ASN A 313 -15.60 -10.34 -19.28
N VAL A 314 -14.31 -10.48 -19.58
CA VAL A 314 -13.38 -9.35 -19.55
C VAL A 314 -13.58 -8.45 -20.76
N ARG A 315 -13.82 -7.15 -20.51
CA ARG A 315 -13.95 -6.16 -21.57
C ARG A 315 -12.58 -5.66 -22.00
N ARG A 316 -12.24 -5.79 -23.29
CA ARG A 316 -11.07 -5.16 -23.90
C ARG A 316 -11.50 -3.88 -24.62
N VAL A 317 -10.88 -2.75 -24.30
CA VAL A 317 -11.21 -1.46 -24.92
C VAL A 317 -9.96 -0.70 -25.33
N ASN A 318 -10.04 -0.05 -26.49
CA ASN A 318 -9.07 0.97 -26.89
C ASN A 318 -9.69 2.35 -26.70
N ILE A 319 -9.26 3.09 -25.67
CA ILE A 319 -9.86 4.38 -25.30
C ILE A 319 -9.52 5.52 -26.27
N ASP A 320 -8.58 5.33 -27.20
CA ASP A 320 -8.30 6.31 -28.26
C ASP A 320 -9.48 6.44 -29.24
N ASP A 321 -10.34 5.42 -29.30
CA ASP A 321 -11.52 5.36 -30.17
C ASP A 321 -12.84 5.72 -29.44
N PHE A 322 -12.77 6.06 -28.15
CA PHE A 322 -13.96 6.22 -27.28
C PHE A 322 -14.37 7.68 -27.11
N SER A 323 -15.69 7.89 -27.01
CA SER A 323 -16.29 9.09 -26.44
C SER A 323 -16.95 8.79 -25.10
N LYS A 324 -17.50 9.84 -24.50
CA LYS A 324 -18.29 9.79 -23.26
C LYS A 324 -19.51 8.84 -23.36
N GLU A 325 -20.07 8.66 -24.54
CA GLU A 325 -21.23 7.78 -24.77
C GLU A 325 -20.84 6.30 -24.67
N ASP A 326 -19.61 5.94 -25.06
CA ASP A 326 -19.13 4.55 -25.10
C ASP A 326 -18.83 3.95 -23.72
N ILE A 327 -18.73 4.80 -22.68
CA ILE A 327 -18.53 4.37 -21.29
C ILE A 327 -19.85 4.25 -20.51
N SER A 328 -20.99 4.52 -21.17
CA SER A 328 -22.29 4.55 -20.50
C SER A 328 -22.83 3.15 -20.14
N ASP A 329 -22.41 2.11 -20.86
CA ASP A 329 -22.82 0.72 -20.62
C ASP A 329 -21.95 -0.01 -19.59
N TRP A 330 -20.79 0.55 -19.23
CA TRP A 330 -19.85 -0.04 -18.27
C TRP A 330 -20.51 -0.15 -16.89
N LYS A 331 -20.32 -1.29 -16.22
CA LYS A 331 -20.97 -1.58 -14.93
C LYS A 331 -19.99 -1.69 -13.79
N ALA A 332 -20.35 -1.13 -12.63
CA ALA A 332 -19.54 -1.28 -11.42
C ALA A 332 -19.27 -2.77 -11.11
N GLY A 333 -18.01 -3.10 -10.84
CA GLY A 333 -17.52 -4.47 -10.64
C GLY A 333 -17.02 -5.17 -11.92
N GLU A 334 -17.24 -4.60 -13.11
CA GLU A 334 -16.71 -5.13 -14.36
C GLU A 334 -15.19 -4.98 -14.45
N THR A 335 -14.51 -5.98 -15.00
CA THR A 335 -13.06 -5.94 -15.26
C THR A 335 -12.81 -5.51 -16.70
N VAL A 336 -11.90 -4.55 -16.88
CA VAL A 336 -11.57 -3.92 -18.15
C VAL A 336 -10.06 -3.99 -18.38
N LEU A 337 -9.67 -4.34 -19.61
CA LEU A 337 -8.31 -4.21 -20.11
C LEU A 337 -8.26 -2.98 -21.01
N LEU A 338 -7.65 -1.91 -20.49
CA LEU A 338 -7.53 -0.63 -21.17
C LEU A 338 -6.29 -0.60 -22.06
N SER A 339 -6.49 -0.23 -23.32
CA SER A 339 -5.43 0.16 -24.25
C SER A 339 -5.66 1.59 -24.73
N GLY A 340 -4.61 2.29 -25.16
CA GLY A 340 -4.67 3.66 -25.68
C GLY A 340 -3.89 4.67 -24.82
N LYS A 341 -4.13 5.96 -25.02
CA LYS A 341 -3.34 7.02 -24.36
C LYS A 341 -4.06 7.61 -23.15
N ILE A 342 -3.39 7.57 -21.99
CA ILE A 342 -3.85 8.19 -20.74
C ILE A 342 -2.90 9.31 -20.30
N LEU A 343 -3.45 10.31 -19.61
CA LEU A 343 -2.65 11.34 -18.95
C LEU A 343 -2.48 11.00 -17.48
N THR A 344 -1.37 11.39 -16.86
CA THR A 344 -1.18 11.22 -15.41
C THR A 344 -1.39 12.53 -14.67
N GLY A 345 -1.71 12.44 -13.40
CA GLY A 345 -1.70 13.61 -12.52
C GLY A 345 -2.21 13.28 -11.13
N ARG A 346 -1.64 13.92 -10.11
CA ARG A 346 -2.03 13.69 -8.70
C ARG A 346 -2.07 15.01 -7.93
N ASP A 347 -1.82 15.00 -6.63
CA ASP A 347 -2.09 16.10 -5.71
C ASP A 347 -1.53 17.47 -6.19
N ALA A 348 -0.24 17.53 -6.56
CA ALA A 348 0.39 18.79 -7.00
C ALA A 348 -0.06 19.25 -8.39
N ALA A 349 -0.19 18.33 -9.36
CA ALA A 349 -0.66 18.65 -10.70
C ALA A 349 -2.11 19.16 -10.70
N HIS A 350 -3.01 18.52 -9.96
CA HIS A 350 -4.41 18.96 -9.85
C HIS A 350 -4.52 20.34 -9.20
N LYS A 351 -3.72 20.60 -8.15
CA LYS A 351 -3.68 21.91 -7.51
C LYS A 351 -3.22 22.99 -8.49
N ARG A 352 -2.16 22.72 -9.26
CA ARG A 352 -1.65 23.69 -10.25
C ARG A 352 -2.64 23.91 -11.40
N ILE A 353 -3.31 22.88 -11.90
CA ILE A 353 -4.41 23.01 -12.88
C ILE A 353 -5.51 23.91 -12.33
N GLN A 354 -5.95 23.68 -11.08
CA GLN A 354 -6.97 24.50 -10.45
C GLN A 354 -6.55 25.97 -10.35
N GLU A 355 -5.31 26.26 -9.95
CA GLU A 355 -4.78 27.62 -9.89
C GLU A 355 -4.78 28.30 -11.27
N MET A 356 -4.32 27.61 -12.32
CA MET A 356 -4.33 28.13 -13.69
C MET A 356 -5.74 28.42 -14.21
N LEU A 357 -6.70 27.52 -13.98
CA LEU A 357 -8.09 27.71 -14.37
C LEU A 357 -8.75 28.87 -13.61
N ASN A 358 -8.48 29.00 -12.31
CA ASN A 358 -8.97 30.13 -11.51
C ASN A 358 -8.40 31.47 -11.99
N ASN A 359 -7.19 31.48 -12.55
CA ASN A 359 -6.56 32.66 -13.13
C ASN A 359 -7.00 32.94 -14.58
N GLY A 360 -7.81 32.06 -15.18
CA GLY A 360 -8.23 32.18 -16.58
C GLY A 360 -7.13 31.84 -17.60
N GLU A 361 -6.07 31.15 -17.18
CA GLU A 361 -4.91 30.79 -18.02
C GLU A 361 -5.20 29.57 -18.92
N GLY A 362 -6.24 28.79 -18.59
CA GLY A 362 -6.57 27.53 -19.28
C GLY A 362 -5.70 26.36 -18.84
N LEU A 363 -5.70 25.28 -19.63
CA LEU A 363 -4.82 24.13 -19.43
C LEU A 363 -3.41 24.45 -19.96
N PRO A 364 -2.34 23.85 -19.38
CA PRO A 364 -0.99 24.02 -19.90
C PRO A 364 -0.88 23.50 -21.34
N GLU A 365 0.01 24.13 -22.12
CA GLU A 365 0.25 23.76 -23.51
C GLU A 365 0.58 22.26 -23.65
N GLY A 366 -0.08 21.59 -24.60
CA GLY A 366 0.09 20.16 -24.86
C GLY A 366 -0.78 19.22 -24.01
N VAL A 367 -1.50 19.75 -23.01
CA VAL A 367 -2.43 18.96 -22.18
C VAL A 367 -3.86 19.15 -22.67
N ASP A 368 -4.48 18.05 -23.10
CA ASP A 368 -5.89 17.99 -23.48
C ASP A 368 -6.55 16.76 -22.83
N PHE A 369 -7.58 16.99 -22.02
CA PHE A 369 -8.32 15.93 -21.33
C PHE A 369 -9.61 15.52 -22.06
N THR A 370 -9.93 16.12 -23.20
CA THR A 370 -11.14 15.84 -23.98
C THR A 370 -11.20 14.37 -24.38
N ASN A 371 -12.21 13.65 -23.89
CA ASN A 371 -12.37 12.20 -24.09
C ASN A 371 -11.15 11.37 -23.62
N ARG A 372 -10.39 11.88 -22.65
CA ARG A 372 -9.24 11.17 -22.07
C ARG A 372 -9.54 10.63 -20.69
N PHE A 373 -8.65 9.76 -20.25
CA PHE A 373 -8.57 9.26 -18.88
C PHE A 373 -7.36 9.87 -18.18
N ILE A 374 -7.53 10.17 -16.89
CA ILE A 374 -6.44 10.59 -16.01
C ILE A 374 -6.07 9.47 -15.02
N TYR A 375 -4.79 9.12 -14.95
CA TYR A 375 -4.26 8.13 -14.02
C TYR A 375 -3.54 8.79 -12.84
N TYR A 376 -4.02 8.48 -11.63
CA TYR A 376 -3.44 8.96 -10.39
C TYR A 376 -2.23 8.12 -9.99
N VAL A 377 -1.06 8.47 -10.50
CA VAL A 377 0.20 7.73 -10.30
C VAL A 377 1.35 8.69 -10.01
N GLY A 378 2.32 8.18 -9.25
CA GLY A 378 3.65 8.78 -9.12
C GLY A 378 4.66 7.63 -9.28
N PRO A 379 5.16 7.38 -10.50
CA PRO A 379 5.95 6.20 -10.81
C PRO A 379 7.33 6.25 -10.12
N VAL A 380 7.97 5.09 -10.02
CA VAL A 380 9.40 4.97 -9.70
C VAL A 380 10.21 5.32 -10.95
N ASP A 381 11.41 5.83 -10.76
CA ASP A 381 12.34 6.11 -11.86
C ASP A 381 12.65 4.82 -12.64
N ALA A 382 12.65 4.94 -13.96
CA ALA A 382 12.98 3.85 -14.88
C ALA A 382 14.47 3.52 -14.80
N VAL A 383 14.81 2.24 -14.93
CA VAL A 383 16.20 1.76 -15.08
C VAL A 383 16.39 0.98 -16.38
N GLY A 384 17.61 1.00 -16.92
CA GLY A 384 17.94 0.22 -18.12
C GLY A 384 17.05 0.60 -19.31
N ASP A 385 16.33 -0.39 -19.83
CA ASP A 385 15.40 -0.27 -20.96
C ASP A 385 13.92 -0.14 -20.52
N GLU A 386 13.65 0.08 -19.23
CA GLU A 386 12.30 0.33 -18.73
C GLU A 386 11.71 1.60 -19.38
N VAL A 387 10.47 1.48 -19.88
CA VAL A 387 9.67 2.65 -20.31
C VAL A 387 9.35 3.54 -19.11
N VAL A 388 9.04 2.90 -17.98
CA VAL A 388 8.73 3.50 -16.68
C VAL A 388 9.00 2.45 -15.60
N GLY A 389 9.46 2.86 -14.42
CA GLY A 389 9.55 1.96 -13.27
C GLY A 389 8.17 1.57 -12.72
N PRO A 390 8.10 0.83 -11.59
CA PRO A 390 6.83 0.50 -10.95
C PRO A 390 5.87 1.69 -10.85
N ALA A 391 4.64 1.51 -11.36
CA ALA A 391 3.72 2.61 -11.65
C ALA A 391 2.30 2.31 -11.15
N GLY A 392 2.17 1.88 -9.90
CA GLY A 392 0.88 1.55 -9.29
C GLY A 392 0.02 2.78 -8.93
N PRO A 393 -1.27 2.58 -8.67
CA PRO A 393 -2.22 3.65 -8.43
C PRO A 393 -2.04 4.32 -7.06
N THR A 394 -2.52 5.55 -6.97
CA THR A 394 -2.59 6.35 -5.75
C THR A 394 -4.04 6.54 -5.28
N THR A 395 -4.24 6.75 -3.98
CA THR A 395 -5.56 6.94 -3.34
C THR A 395 -6.36 8.06 -4.00
N ALA A 396 -7.48 7.70 -4.63
CA ALA A 396 -8.29 8.60 -5.44
C ALA A 396 -9.05 9.65 -4.62
N THR A 397 -9.43 9.31 -3.38
CA THR A 397 -10.17 10.22 -2.48
C THR A 397 -9.45 11.56 -2.24
N ARG A 398 -8.13 11.61 -2.40
CA ARG A 398 -7.36 12.87 -2.27
C ARG A 398 -7.62 13.85 -3.41
N MET A 399 -8.10 13.36 -4.56
CA MET A 399 -8.45 14.15 -5.74
C MET A 399 -9.94 14.51 -5.80
N ASP A 400 -10.76 14.04 -4.87
CA ASP A 400 -12.21 14.29 -4.84
C ASP A 400 -12.56 15.78 -4.91
N LYS A 401 -11.83 16.61 -4.15
CA LYS A 401 -12.03 18.07 -4.13
C LYS A 401 -11.79 18.77 -5.48
N PHE A 402 -11.11 18.12 -6.42
CA PHE A 402 -10.83 18.65 -7.76
C PHE A 402 -11.74 18.04 -8.84
N THR A 403 -12.48 16.98 -8.51
CA THR A 403 -13.08 16.11 -9.54
C THR A 403 -14.18 16.78 -10.33
N ASP A 404 -15.11 17.50 -9.67
CA ASP A 404 -16.18 18.19 -10.39
C ASP A 404 -15.62 19.26 -11.34
N MET A 405 -14.58 19.98 -10.90
CA MET A 405 -13.87 20.94 -11.76
C MET A 405 -13.24 20.25 -12.97
N MET A 406 -12.52 19.14 -12.77
CA MET A 406 -11.88 18.42 -13.88
C MET A 406 -12.92 17.91 -14.88
N LEU A 407 -14.00 17.30 -14.40
CA LEU A 407 -15.05 16.74 -15.26
C LEU A 407 -15.83 17.84 -16.02
N GLU A 408 -16.16 18.95 -15.35
CA GLU A 408 -16.94 20.04 -15.96
C GLU A 408 -16.11 20.86 -16.95
N GLN A 409 -14.83 21.14 -16.65
CA GLN A 409 -14.07 22.17 -17.37
C GLN A 409 -13.05 21.63 -18.36
N THR A 410 -12.72 20.33 -18.34
CA THR A 410 -11.60 19.78 -19.14
C THR A 410 -11.99 18.74 -20.18
N GLY A 411 -13.24 18.28 -20.18
CA GLY A 411 -13.70 17.22 -21.10
C GLY A 411 -13.25 15.80 -20.71
N LEU A 412 -12.69 15.64 -19.51
CA LEU A 412 -12.29 14.36 -18.93
C LEU A 412 -13.49 13.41 -18.81
N ILE A 413 -13.34 12.18 -19.30
CA ILE A 413 -14.42 11.16 -19.26
C ILE A 413 -14.17 10.05 -18.25
N GLY A 414 -12.93 9.89 -17.78
CA GLY A 414 -12.63 8.85 -16.81
C GLY A 414 -11.40 9.10 -15.97
N MET A 415 -11.36 8.44 -14.82
CA MET A 415 -10.28 8.54 -13.85
C MET A 415 -9.83 7.14 -13.43
N ILE A 416 -8.54 6.95 -13.22
CA ILE A 416 -7.94 5.69 -12.78
C ILE A 416 -7.18 5.96 -11.48
N GLY A 417 -7.44 5.15 -10.45
CA GLY A 417 -6.78 5.29 -9.16
C GLY A 417 -6.90 4.02 -8.32
N LYS A 418 -6.83 4.18 -6.99
CA LYS A 418 -7.22 3.15 -6.03
C LYS A 418 -8.12 3.73 -4.96
N SER A 419 -8.82 2.85 -4.24
CA SER A 419 -9.78 3.16 -3.16
C SER A 419 -11.11 3.76 -3.60
N GLU A 420 -12.02 3.89 -2.63
CA GLU A 420 -13.32 4.51 -2.75
C GLU A 420 -13.26 6.00 -3.13
N ARG A 421 -14.34 6.49 -3.75
CA ARG A 421 -14.61 7.92 -3.95
C ARG A 421 -15.65 8.38 -2.92
N GLY A 422 -15.57 9.63 -2.47
CA GLY A 422 -16.56 10.21 -1.57
C GLY A 422 -17.94 10.41 -2.25
N PRO A 423 -19.04 10.47 -1.49
CA PRO A 423 -20.40 10.56 -2.05
C PRO A 423 -20.59 11.72 -3.03
N ALA A 424 -20.12 12.93 -2.69
CA ALA A 424 -20.21 14.09 -3.58
C ALA A 424 -19.44 13.90 -4.91
N THR A 425 -18.37 13.10 -4.90
CA THR A 425 -17.63 12.77 -6.12
C THR A 425 -18.37 11.71 -6.93
N VAL A 426 -18.98 10.71 -6.29
CA VAL A 426 -19.87 9.75 -6.96
C VAL A 426 -21.02 10.46 -7.67
N ASP A 427 -21.66 11.43 -7.00
CA ASP A 427 -22.70 12.26 -7.59
C ASP A 427 -22.17 13.08 -8.79
N SER A 428 -20.97 13.64 -8.67
CA SER A 428 -20.32 14.37 -9.77
C SER A 428 -20.00 13.46 -10.96
N ILE A 429 -19.49 12.25 -10.73
CA ILE A 429 -19.26 11.23 -11.76
C ILE A 429 -20.56 10.92 -12.50
N ALA A 430 -21.66 10.71 -11.77
CA ALA A 430 -22.97 10.42 -12.35
C ALA A 430 -23.58 11.62 -13.12
N LYS A 431 -23.47 12.83 -12.57
CA LYS A 431 -23.86 14.10 -13.21
C LYS A 431 -23.15 14.25 -14.55
N HIS A 432 -21.86 13.96 -14.56
CA HIS A 432 -20.99 14.12 -15.71
C HIS A 432 -20.88 12.89 -16.58
N LYS A 433 -21.65 11.81 -16.36
CA LYS A 433 -21.58 10.56 -17.15
C LYS A 433 -20.15 10.08 -17.38
N ALA A 434 -19.31 10.23 -16.36
CA ALA A 434 -17.93 9.78 -16.36
C ALA A 434 -17.82 8.42 -15.67
N VAL A 435 -16.63 7.82 -15.66
CA VAL A 435 -16.35 6.61 -14.89
C VAL A 435 -15.13 6.78 -13.98
N TYR A 436 -15.11 6.04 -12.88
CA TYR A 436 -13.91 5.85 -12.08
C TYR A 436 -13.51 4.39 -12.07
N LEU A 437 -12.27 4.15 -12.47
CA LEU A 437 -11.66 2.84 -12.59
C LEU A 437 -10.61 2.67 -11.49
N MET A 438 -10.51 1.45 -11.00
CA MET A 438 -9.55 1.06 -9.99
C MET A 438 -8.50 0.14 -10.60
N ALA A 439 -7.23 0.53 -10.53
CA ALA A 439 -6.13 -0.41 -10.69
C ALA A 439 -5.81 -1.06 -9.33
N VAL A 440 -5.29 -2.29 -9.34
CA VAL A 440 -4.99 -3.02 -8.10
C VAL A 440 -3.83 -2.35 -7.35
N GLY A 441 -4.09 -1.92 -6.12
CA GLY A 441 -3.05 -1.39 -5.24
C GLY A 441 -2.17 -2.52 -4.70
N GLY A 442 -0.85 -2.37 -4.82
CA GLY A 442 0.12 -3.42 -4.48
C GLY A 442 0.63 -4.22 -5.68
N ALA A 443 0.15 -3.92 -6.89
CA ALA A 443 0.55 -4.56 -8.14
C ALA A 443 1.35 -3.61 -9.07
N ALA A 444 2.24 -2.78 -8.53
CA ALA A 444 2.80 -1.63 -9.27
C ALA A 444 3.72 -2.03 -10.43
N TYR A 445 4.52 -3.08 -10.26
CA TYR A 445 5.43 -3.55 -11.29
C TYR A 445 4.69 -4.27 -12.42
N LEU A 446 3.68 -5.09 -12.09
CA LEU A 446 2.75 -5.67 -13.08
C LEU A 446 2.09 -4.58 -13.92
N VAL A 447 1.49 -3.58 -13.28
CA VAL A 447 0.82 -2.46 -13.98
C VAL A 447 1.81 -1.68 -14.86
N SER A 448 3.06 -1.51 -14.43
CA SER A 448 4.07 -0.83 -15.25
C SER A 448 4.35 -1.53 -16.58
N LYS A 449 4.19 -2.86 -16.66
CA LYS A 449 4.40 -3.62 -17.92
C LYS A 449 3.32 -3.39 -18.96
N ALA A 450 2.16 -2.87 -18.56
CA ALA A 450 1.13 -2.42 -19.49
C ALA A 450 1.52 -1.08 -20.16
N ILE A 451 2.44 -0.30 -19.59
CA ILE A 451 2.86 0.99 -20.14
C ILE A 451 3.95 0.77 -21.19
N LYS A 452 3.64 1.09 -22.45
CA LYS A 452 4.50 0.85 -23.62
C LYS A 452 5.26 2.10 -24.06
N LYS A 453 4.73 3.30 -23.79
CA LYS A 453 5.44 4.58 -23.97
C LYS A 453 5.13 5.54 -22.84
N SER A 454 6.09 6.39 -22.50
CA SER A 454 5.96 7.44 -21.49
C SER A 454 6.66 8.71 -21.96
N ARG A 455 6.00 9.86 -21.83
CA ARG A 455 6.61 11.18 -22.06
C ARG A 455 6.04 12.22 -21.11
N VAL A 456 6.88 13.12 -20.61
CA VAL A 456 6.41 14.30 -19.87
C VAL A 456 5.71 15.25 -20.84
N VAL A 457 4.51 15.69 -20.49
CA VAL A 457 3.71 16.66 -21.25
C VAL A 457 3.74 18.03 -20.57
N ALA A 458 3.56 18.08 -19.25
CA ALA A 458 3.58 19.33 -18.50
C ALA A 458 4.10 19.15 -17.06
N PHE A 459 4.50 20.26 -16.46
CA PHE A 459 4.95 20.35 -15.05
C PHE A 459 6.12 19.44 -14.69
N GLY A 460 7.12 19.33 -15.58
CA GLY A 460 8.32 18.51 -15.32
C GLY A 460 9.08 18.87 -14.04
N ASP A 461 8.92 20.09 -13.53
CA ASP A 461 9.45 20.54 -12.23
C ASP A 461 8.86 19.79 -11.02
N LEU A 462 7.69 19.15 -11.19
CA LEU A 462 7.04 18.36 -10.13
C LEU A 462 7.58 16.92 -10.02
N GLY A 463 8.54 16.52 -10.86
CA GLY A 463 9.16 15.20 -10.84
C GLY A 463 8.13 14.07 -11.04
N MET A 464 7.99 13.20 -10.04
CA MET A 464 7.02 12.09 -10.07
C MET A 464 5.55 12.55 -10.06
N GLU A 465 5.26 13.81 -9.73
CA GLU A 465 3.90 14.39 -9.79
C GLU A 465 3.61 15.15 -11.10
N ALA A 466 4.53 15.13 -12.08
CA ALA A 466 4.32 15.76 -13.38
C ALA A 466 3.17 15.11 -14.17
N ILE A 467 2.71 15.79 -15.24
CA ILE A 467 1.75 15.22 -16.18
C ILE A 467 2.52 14.48 -17.26
N TYR A 468 2.40 13.16 -17.26
CA TYR A 468 2.92 12.28 -18.30
C TYR A 468 1.77 11.88 -19.23
N GLU A 469 2.10 11.59 -20.49
CA GLU A 469 1.24 10.79 -21.35
C GLU A 469 1.82 9.38 -21.41
N PHE A 470 1.00 8.41 -21.00
CA PHE A 470 1.29 6.99 -21.14
C PHE A 470 0.49 6.40 -22.29
N GLU A 471 1.15 5.59 -23.11
CA GLU A 471 0.48 4.67 -24.04
C GLU A 471 0.43 3.31 -23.35
N VAL A 472 -0.78 2.83 -23.05
CA VAL A 472 -1.00 1.56 -22.36
C VAL A 472 -1.56 0.50 -23.29
N GLU A 473 -1.26 -0.76 -22.99
CA GLU A 473 -1.78 -1.94 -23.68
C GLU A 473 -2.23 -2.95 -22.63
N ASP A 474 -3.49 -3.36 -22.70
CA ASP A 474 -4.14 -4.30 -21.79
C ASP A 474 -3.93 -4.00 -20.29
N MET A 475 -3.94 -2.72 -19.91
CA MET A 475 -3.82 -2.32 -18.50
C MET A 475 -5.05 -2.80 -17.71
N PRO A 476 -4.87 -3.65 -16.68
CA PRO A 476 -5.99 -4.19 -15.92
C PRO A 476 -6.55 -3.17 -14.94
N VAL A 477 -7.86 -2.94 -15.04
CA VAL A 477 -8.62 -2.10 -14.12
C VAL A 477 -10.02 -2.68 -13.88
N SER A 478 -10.66 -2.27 -12.80
CA SER A 478 -12.06 -2.59 -12.52
C SER A 478 -12.89 -1.31 -12.47
N VAL A 479 -14.13 -1.34 -12.97
CA VAL A 479 -15.05 -0.21 -12.85
C VAL A 479 -15.48 -0.08 -11.40
N ALA A 480 -14.99 0.94 -10.70
CA ALA A 480 -15.29 1.16 -9.30
C ALA A 480 -16.52 2.04 -9.09
N VAL A 481 -16.68 3.08 -9.92
CA VAL A 481 -17.92 3.87 -10.02
C VAL A 481 -18.31 4.00 -11.48
N ASP A 482 -19.53 3.58 -11.82
CA ASP A 482 -20.06 3.69 -13.17
C ASP A 482 -20.69 5.07 -13.46
N SER A 483 -21.06 5.30 -14.72
CA SER A 483 -21.66 6.55 -15.20
C SER A 483 -23.04 6.88 -14.64
N SER A 484 -23.64 5.95 -13.90
CA SER A 484 -24.90 6.12 -13.18
C SER A 484 -24.70 6.34 -11.68
N GLY A 485 -23.45 6.30 -11.20
CA GLY A 485 -23.11 6.49 -9.79
C GLY A 485 -23.16 5.21 -8.96
N ASN A 486 -23.29 4.03 -9.56
CA ASN A 486 -23.19 2.78 -8.78
C ASN A 486 -21.74 2.58 -8.33
N ASN A 487 -21.52 2.31 -7.04
CA ASN A 487 -20.20 2.24 -6.43
C ASN A 487 -19.92 0.86 -5.83
N VAL A 488 -18.90 0.17 -6.35
CA VAL A 488 -18.53 -1.19 -5.90
C VAL A 488 -18.04 -1.22 -4.46
N HIS A 489 -17.44 -0.13 -3.95
CA HIS A 489 -16.94 -0.06 -2.57
C HIS A 489 -18.07 0.07 -1.54
N GLU A 490 -19.30 0.33 -1.98
CA GLU A 490 -20.50 0.29 -1.15
C GLU A 490 -21.24 -1.04 -1.35
N THR A 491 -21.53 -1.39 -2.60
CA THR A 491 -22.35 -2.56 -2.93
C THR A 491 -21.64 -3.88 -2.67
N GLY A 492 -20.34 -3.97 -3.00
CA GLY A 492 -19.52 -5.17 -2.81
C GLY A 492 -19.50 -5.63 -1.36
N PRO A 493 -19.03 -4.81 -0.41
CA PRO A 493 -19.02 -5.17 1.01
C PRO A 493 -20.40 -5.51 1.57
N ALA A 494 -21.46 -4.80 1.17
CA ALA A 494 -22.82 -5.08 1.62
C ALA A 494 -23.31 -6.45 1.15
N ILE A 495 -23.10 -6.80 -0.12
CA ILE A 495 -23.47 -8.09 -0.70
C ILE A 495 -22.73 -9.22 0.01
N TRP A 496 -21.42 -9.08 0.20
CA TRP A 496 -20.59 -10.14 0.77
C TRP A 496 -20.81 -10.35 2.26
N ARG A 497 -21.09 -9.29 3.02
CA ARG A 497 -21.52 -9.43 4.41
C ARG A 497 -22.77 -10.30 4.52
N GLY A 498 -23.80 -10.02 3.70
CA GLY A 498 -25.03 -10.82 3.69
C GLY A 498 -24.78 -12.29 3.32
N LYS A 499 -23.92 -12.56 2.32
CA LYS A 499 -23.53 -13.93 1.94
C LYS A 499 -22.81 -14.67 3.06
N ILE A 500 -21.89 -14.02 3.76
CA ILE A 500 -21.14 -14.60 4.87
C ILE A 500 -22.08 -14.91 6.05
N GLU A 501 -22.98 -13.98 6.39
CA GLU A 501 -24.00 -14.18 7.44
C GLU A 501 -24.93 -15.36 7.12
N GLU A 502 -25.35 -15.49 5.86
CA GLU A 502 -26.17 -16.62 5.40
C GLU A 502 -25.41 -17.95 5.51
N ALA A 503 -24.13 -17.98 5.11
CA ALA A 503 -23.28 -19.17 5.17
C ALA A 503 -23.04 -19.66 6.60
N LYS A 504 -22.94 -18.76 7.59
CA LYS A 504 -22.77 -19.10 9.01
C LYS A 504 -24.06 -19.54 9.71
N SER A 505 -25.20 -19.23 9.12
CA SER A 505 -26.52 -19.58 9.66
C SER A 505 -27.01 -20.97 9.20
N LYS A 506 -26.28 -21.59 8.26
CA LYS A 506 -26.47 -22.97 7.78
C LYS A 506 -25.56 -23.91 8.56
#